data_AF-A0A366ZSS8-F1
#
_entry.id   AF-A0A366ZSS8-F1
#
_cell.length_a   1.000
_cell.length_b   1.000
_cell.length_c   1.000
_cell.angle_alpha   90.00
_cell.angle_beta   90.00
_cell.angle_gamma   90.00
#
_symmetry.space_group_name_H-M   'P 1'
#
loop_
_entity.id
_entity.type
_entity.pdbx_description
1 polymer ?
#
loop_
_entity_poly.entity_id
_entity_poly.type
_entity_poly.pdbx_seq_one_letter_code
_entity_poly.pdbx_strand_id
1 'polypeptide(L)'
;MDPVSLLVGGALLASGFLAGCLGRRRSVAPPPVTPVCGCGHALSQHDRDTATCYAELRRDTYDKRGRWSGHSWVPCTCRQYIGPRPIDEVFAPRLLPPTAD
;
A
#
# COMPACT_ATOMS: atom_id res chain seq x y z
N MET A 1 -27.97 -14.04 45.78
CA MET A 1 -28.34 -13.75 44.37
C MET A 1 -29.48 -14.68 44.02
N ASP A 2 -30.53 -14.14 43.39
CA ASP A 2 -31.66 -14.94 42.95
C ASP A 2 -31.23 -15.85 41.77
N PRO A 3 -31.41 -17.18 41.85
CA PRO A 3 -30.99 -18.11 40.81
C PRO A 3 -31.63 -17.81 39.45
N VAL A 4 -32.84 -17.24 39.43
CA VAL A 4 -33.52 -16.85 38.18
C VAL A 4 -32.78 -15.71 37.50
N SER A 5 -32.36 -14.72 38.27
CA SER A 5 -31.58 -13.58 37.77
C SER A 5 -30.24 -14.00 37.16
N LEU A 6 -29.56 -15.01 37.73
CA LEU A 6 -28.32 -15.56 37.18
C LEU A 6 -28.54 -16.28 35.84
N LEU A 7 -29.63 -17.05 35.73
CA LEU A 7 -30.00 -17.76 34.50
C LEU A 7 -30.30 -16.78 33.36
N VAL A 8 -31.09 -15.73 33.65
CA VAL A 8 -31.44 -14.70 32.67
C VAL A 8 -30.20 -13.94 32.21
N GLY A 9 -29.34 -13.52 33.14
CA GLY A 9 -28.09 -12.84 32.79
C GLY A 9 -27.14 -13.70 31.96
N GLY A 10 -26.99 -14.97 32.31
CA GLY A 10 -26.19 -15.93 31.55
C GLY A 10 -26.71 -16.14 30.13
N ALA A 11 -28.02 -16.26 29.95
CA ALA A 11 -28.65 -16.42 28.64
C ALA A 11 -28.46 -15.18 27.75
N LEU A 12 -28.58 -13.97 28.32
CA LEU A 12 -28.33 -12.72 27.59
C LEU A 12 -26.86 -12.60 27.15
N LEU A 13 -25.92 -12.96 28.02
CA LEU A 13 -24.50 -12.92 27.70
C LEU A 13 -24.14 -13.95 26.62
N ALA A 14 -24.63 -15.17 26.74
CA ALA A 14 -24.39 -16.23 25.76
C ALA A 14 -24.97 -15.88 24.38
N SER A 15 -26.20 -15.34 24.34
CA SER A 15 -26.83 -14.92 23.09
C SER A 15 -26.08 -13.77 22.42
N GLY A 16 -25.67 -12.75 23.17
CA GLY A 16 -24.84 -11.65 22.66
C GLY A 16 -23.48 -12.12 22.15
N PHE A 17 -22.82 -13.04 22.85
CA PHE A 17 -21.53 -13.61 22.44
C PHE A 17 -21.66 -14.42 21.15
N LEU A 18 -22.67 -15.29 21.05
CA LEU A 18 -22.91 -16.08 19.84
C LEU A 18 -23.26 -15.19 18.65
N ALA A 19 -24.16 -14.23 18.83
CA ALA A 19 -24.50 -13.26 17.79
C ALA A 19 -23.27 -12.46 17.34
N GLY A 20 -22.41 -12.06 18.26
CA GLY A 20 -21.14 -11.37 17.97
C GLY A 20 -20.15 -12.25 17.20
N CYS A 21 -20.01 -13.53 17.57
CA CYS A 21 -19.14 -14.47 16.87
C CYS A 21 -19.64 -14.81 15.45
N LEU A 22 -20.95 -15.01 15.29
CA LEU A 22 -21.60 -15.31 14.00
C LEU A 22 -21.67 -14.08 13.09
N GLY A 23 -21.85 -12.89 13.67
CA GLY A 23 -21.95 -11.61 12.95
C GLY A 23 -20.61 -10.95 12.66
N ARG A 24 -19.50 -11.42 13.25
CA ARG A 24 -18.15 -10.89 13.01
C ARG A 24 -17.70 -11.25 11.60
N ARG A 25 -18.12 -10.45 10.63
CA ARG A 25 -17.48 -10.39 9.31
C ARG A 25 -16.01 -10.13 9.56
N ARG A 26 -15.14 -11.07 9.20
CA ARG A 26 -13.69 -10.82 9.19
C ARG A 26 -13.48 -9.64 8.26
N SER A 27 -13.13 -8.49 8.83
CA SER A 27 -12.63 -7.38 8.03
C SER A 27 -11.40 -7.90 7.31
N VAL A 28 -11.51 -8.05 5.99
CA VAL A 28 -10.34 -8.30 5.15
C VAL A 28 -9.45 -7.09 5.34
N ALA A 29 -8.20 -7.32 5.75
CA ALA A 29 -7.23 -6.24 5.82
C ALA A 29 -7.21 -5.56 4.44
N PRO A 30 -7.34 -4.23 4.36
CA PRO A 30 -7.22 -3.55 3.09
C PRO A 30 -5.89 -3.96 2.45
N PRO A 31 -5.85 -4.16 1.11
CA PRO A 31 -4.61 -4.50 0.44
C PRO A 31 -3.56 -3.43 0.79
N PRO A 32 -2.28 -3.81 0.95
CA PRO A 32 -1.23 -2.85 1.24
C PRO A 32 -1.24 -1.76 0.17
N VAL A 33 -1.21 -0.50 0.61
CA VAL A 33 -1.08 0.64 -0.29
C VAL A 33 0.26 0.53 -1.02
N THR A 34 0.22 0.16 -2.28
CA THR A 34 1.40 0.19 -3.16
C THR A 34 1.53 1.61 -3.71
N PRO A 35 2.64 2.32 -3.46
CA PRO A 35 2.92 3.59 -4.10
C PRO A 35 3.23 3.34 -5.58
N VAL A 36 2.18 3.28 -6.41
CA VAL A 36 2.32 3.06 -7.84
C VAL A 36 2.61 4.40 -8.50
N CYS A 37 3.86 4.60 -8.86
CA CYS A 37 4.26 5.64 -9.80
C CYS A 37 3.66 5.34 -11.19
N GLY A 38 3.53 6.35 -12.06
CA GLY A 38 2.91 6.18 -13.40
C GLY A 38 3.59 5.14 -14.31
N CYS A 39 4.77 4.65 -13.93
CA CYS A 39 5.58 3.63 -14.60
C CYS A 39 5.46 2.22 -13.97
N GLY A 40 4.75 2.05 -12.85
CA GLY A 40 4.49 0.74 -12.22
C GLY A 40 5.62 0.15 -11.39
N HIS A 41 6.73 0.88 -11.20
CA HIS A 41 7.90 0.41 -10.47
C HIS A 41 7.78 0.66 -8.95
N ALA A 42 8.36 -0.25 -8.17
CA ALA A 42 8.45 -0.08 -6.73
C ALA A 42 9.20 1.21 -6.34
N LEU A 43 8.80 1.82 -5.23
CA LEU A 43 9.45 3.00 -4.67
C LEU A 43 10.95 2.78 -4.41
N SER A 44 11.34 1.56 -4.05
CA SER A 44 12.73 1.17 -3.82
C SER A 44 13.65 1.31 -5.04
N GLN A 45 13.09 1.44 -6.25
CA GLN A 45 13.87 1.65 -7.49
C GLN A 45 14.13 3.13 -7.77
N HIS A 46 13.75 4.03 -6.86
CA HIS A 46 13.99 5.46 -6.99
C HIS A 46 15.15 5.89 -6.11
N ASP A 47 15.97 6.77 -6.67
CA ASP A 47 16.95 7.55 -5.93
C ASP A 47 16.24 8.51 -4.96
N ARG A 48 16.63 8.51 -3.68
CA ARG A 48 15.95 9.33 -2.67
C ARG A 48 16.26 10.83 -2.76
N ASP A 49 17.37 11.21 -3.39
CA ASP A 49 17.81 12.60 -3.45
C ASP A 49 17.37 13.26 -4.76
N THR A 50 17.38 12.51 -5.85
CA THR A 50 17.05 13.00 -7.21
C THR A 50 15.68 12.57 -7.71
N ALA A 51 14.98 11.69 -7.00
CA ALA A 51 13.72 11.08 -7.40
C ALA A 51 13.79 10.31 -8.74
N THR A 52 15.00 10.00 -9.20
CA THR A 52 15.26 9.32 -10.47
C THR A 52 14.93 7.84 -10.35
N CYS A 53 14.11 7.31 -11.26
CA CYS A 53 13.88 5.88 -11.35
C CYS A 53 15.02 5.19 -12.11
N TYR A 54 15.63 4.15 -11.53
CA TYR A 54 16.68 3.35 -12.18
C TYR A 54 16.17 2.03 -12.79
N ALA A 55 14.86 1.82 -12.80
CA ALA A 55 14.25 0.66 -13.42
C ALA A 55 14.17 0.79 -14.96
N GLU A 56 13.90 -0.32 -15.64
CA GLU A 56 13.63 -0.35 -17.09
C GLU A 56 12.16 -0.65 -17.36
N LEU A 57 11.60 0.01 -18.38
CA LEU A 57 10.23 -0.26 -18.85
C LEU A 57 10.24 -0.89 -20.24
N ARG A 58 9.29 -1.79 -20.46
CA ARG A 58 9.06 -2.38 -21.77
C ARG A 58 8.27 -1.40 -22.64
N ARG A 59 8.83 -1.02 -23.79
CA ARG A 59 8.19 -0.17 -24.79
C ARG A 59 8.03 -0.92 -26.10
N ASP A 60 6.88 -0.75 -26.75
CA ASP A 60 6.66 -1.28 -28.10
C ASP A 60 7.49 -0.48 -29.10
N THR A 61 8.16 -1.21 -29.98
CA THR A 61 8.97 -0.65 -31.06
C THR A 61 8.22 -0.83 -32.38
N TYR A 62 8.30 0.16 -33.26
CA TYR A 62 7.65 0.15 -34.56
C TYR A 62 8.68 0.41 -35.68
N ASP A 63 8.50 -0.26 -36.82
CA ASP A 63 9.29 0.00 -38.01
C ASP A 63 8.98 1.39 -38.58
N LYS A 64 9.79 1.84 -39.55
CA LYS A 64 9.58 3.13 -40.25
C LYS A 64 8.24 3.26 -40.99
N ARG A 65 7.49 2.16 -41.12
CA ARG A 65 6.15 2.11 -41.73
C ARG A 65 5.04 1.97 -40.68
N GLY A 66 5.37 2.12 -39.39
CA GLY A 66 4.42 2.07 -38.28
C GLY A 66 3.95 0.66 -37.91
N ARG A 67 4.57 -0.40 -38.41
CA ARG A 67 4.24 -1.77 -38.01
C ARG A 67 5.01 -2.16 -36.78
N TRP A 68 4.33 -2.84 -35.86
CA TRP A 68 4.95 -3.36 -34.64
C TRP A 68 6.12 -4.28 -34.99
N SER A 69 7.27 -4.04 -34.37
CA SER A 69 8.53 -4.72 -34.66
C SER A 69 9.14 -5.41 -33.43
N GLY A 70 8.44 -5.42 -32.29
CA GLY A 70 8.92 -6.02 -31.06
C GLY A 70 8.79 -5.11 -29.84
N HIS A 71 9.53 -5.49 -28.81
CA HIS A 71 9.66 -4.71 -27.59
C HIS A 71 11.12 -4.32 -27.37
N SER A 72 11.32 -3.14 -26.79
CA SER A 72 12.60 -2.69 -26.26
C SER A 72 12.47 -2.44 -24.77
N TRP A 73 13.54 -2.76 -24.03
CA TRP A 73 13.69 -2.32 -22.64
C TRP A 73 14.41 -0.98 -22.68
N VAL A 74 13.79 0.04 -22.10
CA VAL A 74 14.34 1.39 -22.08
C VAL A 74 14.37 1.90 -20.64
N PRO A 75 15.34 2.76 -20.27
CA PRO A 75 15.38 3.37 -18.96
C PRO A 75 14.07 4.08 -18.65
N CYS A 76 13.61 3.90 -17.42
CA CYS A 76 12.41 4.56 -16.97
C CYS A 76 12.64 6.07 -16.82
N THR A 77 11.79 6.87 -17.47
CA THR A 77 11.90 8.33 -17.45
C THR A 77 10.96 8.97 -16.42
N CYS A 78 10.27 8.15 -15.61
CA CYS A 78 9.44 8.68 -14.53
C CYS A 78 10.31 9.27 -13.41
N ARG A 79 9.84 10.38 -12.85
CA ARG A 79 10.28 10.89 -11.56
C ARG A 79 9.24 10.52 -10.52
N GLN A 80 9.68 10.17 -9.32
CA GLN A 80 8.77 9.87 -8.21
C GLN A 80 7.82 11.08 -8.01
N TYR A 81 6.54 10.91 -8.34
CA TYR A 81 5.50 11.93 -8.17
C TYR A 81 4.33 11.33 -7.39
N ILE A 82 4.05 11.91 -6.23
CA ILE A 82 3.03 11.45 -5.27
C ILE A 82 2.17 12.64 -4.82
N GLY A 83 1.49 13.27 -5.78
CA GLY A 83 0.42 14.23 -5.50
C GLY A 83 0.84 15.50 -4.75
N PRO A 84 -0.13 16.30 -4.27
CA PRO A 84 0.15 17.54 -3.57
C PRO A 84 0.65 17.24 -2.14
N ARG A 85 1.98 17.32 -1.99
CA ARG A 85 2.81 17.01 -0.82
C ARG A 85 3.00 15.51 -0.49
N PRO A 86 4.23 14.99 -0.64
CA PRO A 86 4.61 13.66 -0.18
C PRO A 86 4.25 13.45 1.30
N ILE A 87 3.62 12.32 1.64
CA ILE A 87 3.24 12.00 3.04
C ILE A 87 4.46 11.99 3.97
N ASP A 88 5.63 11.67 3.43
CA ASP A 88 6.95 11.73 4.05
C ASP A 88 7.38 13.16 4.42
N GLU A 89 7.00 14.18 3.66
CA GLU A 89 7.27 15.58 4.03
C GLU A 89 6.36 16.07 5.17
N VAL A 90 5.20 15.44 5.40
CA VAL A 90 4.19 15.91 6.37
C VAL A 90 4.15 15.06 7.65
N PHE A 91 4.34 13.73 7.55
CA PHE A 91 4.07 12.79 8.65
C PHE A 91 5.28 11.95 9.08
N ALA A 92 6.37 11.94 8.30
CA ALA A 92 7.56 11.15 8.63
C ALA A 92 8.84 11.97 8.39
N PRO A 93 9.14 12.96 9.25
CA PRO A 93 10.38 13.72 9.13
C PRO A 93 11.59 12.77 9.06
N ARG A 94 12.55 13.09 8.18
CA ARG A 94 13.78 12.29 8.03
C ARG A 94 14.44 12.15 9.39
N LEU A 95 14.54 10.91 9.88
CA LEU A 95 15.34 10.61 11.06
C LEU A 95 16.78 11.01 10.73
N LEU A 96 17.28 12.02 11.44
CA LEU A 96 18.70 12.38 11.37
C LEU A 96 19.52 11.14 11.80
N PRO A 97 20.68 10.89 11.18
CA PRO A 97 21.58 9.86 11.69
C PRO A 97 21.90 10.16 13.16
N PRO A 98 22.09 9.14 14.01
CA PRO A 98 22.42 9.36 15.42
C PRO A 98 23.67 10.24 15.49
N THR A 99 23.57 11.34 16.24
CA THR A 99 24.75 12.14 16.56
C THR A 99 25.68 11.27 17.40
N ALA A 100 26.90 11.07 16.91
CA ALA A 100 27.94 10.45 17.70
C ALA A 100 28.37 11.47 18.77
N ASP A 101 28.04 11.20 20.02
CA ASP A 101 28.67 11.81 21.18
C ASP A 101 30.09 11.24 21.38
#